data_AF-A0A7V6M1E9-F1
#
_entry.id   AF-A0A7V6M1E9-F1
#
_cell.length_a   1.000
_cell.length_b   1.000
_cell.length_c   1.000
_cell.angle_alpha   90.00
_cell.angle_beta   90.00
_cell.angle_gamma   90.00
#
_symmetry.space_group_name_H-M   'P 1'
#
loop_
_entity.id
_entity.type
_entity.pdbx_description
1 polymer ?
#
loop_
_entity_poly.entity_id
_entity_poly.type
_entity_poly.pdbx_seq_one_letter_code
_entity_poly.pdbx_strand_id
1 'polypeptide(L)' 'MAITQSNEILFSITVEDVQSEAIEKIGRKLNDDEIRIAKKGLEFGLLTTIDVVYSTIFNEMIDYERNYN' A
#
# COMPACT_ATOMS: atom_id res chain seq x y z
N MET A 1 3.75 0.45 26.48
CA MET A 1 2.77 0.63 25.39
C MET A 1 2.11 -0.70 25.13
N ALA A 2 0.78 -0.74 25.06
CA ALA A 2 0.08 -1.93 24.60
C ALA A 2 0.32 -2.07 23.10
N ILE A 3 0.82 -3.22 22.65
CA ILE A 3 0.88 -3.56 21.23
C ILE A 3 -0.57 -3.81 20.81
N THR A 4 -1.20 -2.82 20.19
CA THR A 4 -2.53 -2.97 19.61
C THR A 4 -2.43 -4.03 18.51
N GLN A 5 -2.94 -5.23 18.81
CA GLN A 5 -3.13 -6.40 17.92
C GLN A 5 -2.02 -6.66 16.87
N SER A 6 -1.15 -7.63 17.15
CA SER A 6 -0.07 -8.08 16.25
C SER A 6 -0.50 -8.55 14.85
N ASN A 7 -1.80 -8.67 14.58
CA ASN A 7 -2.37 -9.18 13.33
C ASN A 7 -3.19 -8.13 12.56
N GLU A 8 -3.09 -6.85 12.93
CA GLU A 8 -3.77 -5.79 12.19
C GLU A 8 -3.15 -5.60 10.80
N ILE A 9 -4.00 -5.52 9.77
CA ILE A 9 -3.58 -5.19 8.40
C ILE A 9 -3.41 -3.68 8.32
N LEU A 10 -2.18 -3.20 8.18
CA LEU A 10 -1.89 -1.77 8.00
C LEU A 10 -2.21 -1.29 6.58
N PHE A 11 -2.04 -2.16 5.58
CA PHE A 11 -2.27 -1.85 4.17
C PHE A 11 -2.62 -3.12 3.39
N SER A 12 -3.65 -3.05 2.56
CA SER A 12 -4.00 -4.10 1.60
C SER A 12 -4.64 -3.50 0.36
N ILE A 13 -4.48 -4.21 -0.76
CA ILE A 13 -5.20 -3.94 -2.01
C ILE A 13 -5.87 -5.24 -2.40
N THR A 14 -7.18 -5.22 -2.54
CA THR A 14 -7.98 -6.36 -2.96
C THR A 14 -8.15 -6.39 -4.47
N VAL A 15 -8.59 -7.54 -5.01
CA VAL A 15 -8.95 -7.63 -6.43
C VAL A 15 -10.08 -6.66 -6.78
N GLU A 16 -11.06 -6.45 -5.89
CA GLU A 16 -12.19 -5.55 -6.19
C GLU A 16 -11.77 -4.09 -6.23
N ASP A 17 -10.74 -3.68 -5.47
CA ASP A 17 -10.15 -2.34 -5.57
C ASP A 17 -9.57 -2.13 -6.97
N VAL A 18 -8.80 -3.12 -7.46
CA VAL A 18 -8.22 -3.07 -8.82
C VAL A 18 -9.31 -3.11 -9.90
N GLN A 19 -10.38 -3.88 -9.67
CA GLN A 19 -11.52 -3.93 -10.61
C GLN A 19 -12.28 -2.60 -10.65
N SER A 20 -12.46 -1.93 -9.50
CA SER A 20 -13.09 -0.61 -9.43
C SER A 20 -12.30 0.41 -10.24
N GLU A 21 -10.97 0.44 -10.05
CA GLU A 21 -10.07 1.29 -10.84
C GLU A 21 -10.12 0.97 -12.34
N ALA A 22 -10.22 -0.31 -12.71
CA ALA A 22 -10.33 -0.71 -14.11
C ALA A 22 -11.65 -0.27 -14.74
N ILE A 23 -12.77 -0.40 -14.03
CA ILE A 23 -14.07 0.10 -14.50
C ILE A 23 -14.00 1.61 -14.72
N GLU A 24 -13.39 2.36 -13.80
CA GLU A 24 -13.26 3.81 -13.92
C GLU A 24 -12.34 4.22 -15.09
N LYS A 25 -11.17 3.60 -15.22
CA LYS A 25 -10.14 4.03 -16.18
C LYS A 25 -10.33 3.47 -17.59
N ILE A 26 -10.84 2.24 -17.72
CA ILE A 26 -10.96 1.55 -19.01
C ILE A 26 -12.39 1.06 -19.31
N GLY A 27 -13.37 1.31 -18.43
CA GLY A 27 -14.79 1.06 -18.69
C GLY A 27 -15.24 -0.40 -18.54
N ARG A 28 -14.39 -1.31 -18.03
CA ARG A 28 -14.74 -2.72 -17.84
C ARG A 28 -13.90 -3.40 -16.75
N LYS A 29 -14.37 -4.56 -16.30
CA LYS A 29 -13.58 -5.46 -15.45
C LYS A 29 -12.41 -6.09 -16.21
N LEU A 30 -11.34 -6.34 -15.47
CA LEU A 30 -10.17 -7.09 -15.89
C LEU A 30 -10.43 -8.59 -15.83
N ASN A 31 -9.83 -9.34 -16.75
CA ASN A 31 -9.72 -10.80 -16.62
C ASN A 31 -8.52 -11.19 -15.74
N ASP A 32 -8.36 -12.49 -15.47
CA ASP A 32 -7.32 -13.00 -14.58
C ASP A 32 -5.89 -12.68 -15.03
N ASP A 33 -5.62 -12.70 -16.34
CA ASP A 33 -4.31 -12.34 -16.88
C ASP A 33 -4.00 -10.85 -16.71
N GLU A 34 -5.00 -10.00 -16.92
CA GLU A 34 -4.90 -8.57 -16.70
C GLU A 34 -4.74 -8.24 -15.21
N ILE A 35 -5.44 -8.93 -14.31
CA ILE A 35 -5.24 -8.82 -12.86
C ILE A 35 -3.81 -9.22 -12.48
N ARG A 36 -3.28 -10.29 -13.08
CA ARG A 36 -1.88 -10.70 -12.84
C ARG A 36 -0.88 -9.64 -13.31
N ILE A 37 -1.16 -8.95 -14.43
CA ILE A 37 -0.33 -7.83 -14.91
C ILE A 37 -0.45 -6.63 -13.94
N ALA A 38 -1.66 -6.27 -13.53
CA ALA A 38 -1.90 -5.20 -12.57
C ALA A 38 -1.18 -5.44 -11.25
N LYS A 39 -1.26 -6.68 -10.71
CA LYS A 39 -0.53 -7.08 -9.50
C LYS A 39 0.97 -6.87 -9.63
N LYS A 40 1.59 -7.31 -10.74
CA LYS A 40 3.03 -7.08 -10.97
C LYS A 40 3.38 -5.60 -11.04
N GLY A 41 2.52 -4.80 -11.67
CA GLY A 41 2.68 -3.35 -11.73
C GLY A 41 2.62 -2.70 -10.34
N LEU A 42 1.64 -3.11 -9.51
CA LEU A 42 1.49 -2.65 -8.13
C LEU A 42 2.69 -3.06 -7.26
N GLU A 43 3.14 -4.30 -7.37
CA GLU A 43 4.33 -4.78 -6.65
C GLU A 43 5.56 -3.95 -7.01
N PHE A 44 5.80 -3.71 -8.31
CA PHE A 44 6.92 -2.88 -8.72
C PHE A 44 6.76 -1.43 -8.25
N GLY A 45 5.60 -0.80 -8.49
CA GLY A 45 5.38 0.61 -8.16
C GLY A 45 5.42 0.90 -6.66
N LEU A 46 4.89 0.01 -5.83
CA LEU A 46 4.81 0.21 -4.38
C LEU A 46 6.05 -0.30 -3.64
N LEU A 47 6.71 -1.36 -4.13
CA LEU A 47 7.80 -2.00 -3.39
C LEU A 47 9.19 -1.51 -3.79
N THR A 48 9.35 -0.83 -4.92
CA THR A 48 10.68 -0.39 -5.41
C THR A 48 11.41 0.55 -4.43
N THR A 49 10.69 1.25 -3.55
CA THR A 49 11.29 2.17 -2.56
C THR A 49 10.68 2.02 -1.16
N ILE A 50 10.16 0.84 -0.83
CA ILE A 50 9.43 0.65 0.44
C ILE A 50 10.31 0.86 1.68
N ASP A 51 11.61 0.57 1.55
CA ASP A 51 12.63 0.82 2.57
C ASP A 51 12.81 2.31 2.86
N VAL A 52 12.85 3.14 1.80
CA VAL A 52 12.91 4.59 1.91
C VAL A 52 11.63 5.14 2.55
N VAL A 53 10.46 4.61 2.14
CA VAL A 53 9.17 5.01 2.71
C VAL A 53 9.13 4.74 4.21
N TYR A 54 9.50 3.53 4.65
CA TYR A 54 9.56 3.23 6.09
C TYR A 54 10.56 4.10 6.84
N SER A 55 11.73 4.36 6.24
CA SER A 55 12.74 5.22 6.84
C SER A 55 12.21 6.64 7.05
N THR A 56 11.53 7.22 6.06
CA THR A 56 10.89 8.53 6.17
C THR A 56 9.81 8.54 7.25
N ILE A 57 8.89 7.57 7.23
CA ILE A 57 7.80 7.46 8.21
C ILE A 57 8.35 7.42 9.64
N PHE A 58 9.36 6.59 9.89
CA PHE A 58 9.92 6.46 11.24
C PHE A 58 10.75 7.68 11.65
N ASN A 59 11.47 8.32 10.72
CA ASN A 59 12.17 9.57 11.02
C ASN A 59 11.19 10.67 11.42
N GLU A 60 10.09 10.85 10.68
CA GLU A 60 9.05 11.82 11.02
C GLU A 60 8.40 11.54 12.38
N MET A 61 8.10 10.28 12.69
CA MET A 61 7.57 9.88 14.00
C MET A 61 8.53 10.25 15.15
N ILE A 62 9.82 9.94 15.01
CA ILE A 62 10.84 10.23 16.02
C ILE A 62 11.05 11.74 16.17
N ASP A 63 11.09 12.48 15.05
CA ASP A 63 11.25 13.93 15.07
C ASP A 63 10.04 14.62 15.71
N TYR A 64 8.82 14.10 15.49
CA TYR A 64 7.63 14.59 16.18
C TYR A 64 7.73 14.35 17.69
N GLU A 65 8.13 13.16 18.13
CA GLU A 65 8.30 12.86 19.56
C GLU A 65 9.34 13.75 20.24
N ARG A 66 10.43 14.10 19.54
CA ARG A 66 11.51 14.95 20.08
C ARG A 66 11.15 16.43 20.17
N ASN A 67 10.28 16.92 19.28
CA ASN A 67 9.96 18.35 19.19
C ASN A 67 8.70 18.74 19.96
N TYR A 68 7.83 17.78 20.29
CA TYR A 68 6.51 18.06 20.87
C TYR A 68 6.22 17.32 22.20
N ASN A 69 7.17 16.55 22.74
CA ASN A 69 7.18 16.03 24.11
C ASN A 69 8.36 16.58 24.92
#